data_AF-A0A965LE09-F1
#
_entry.id   AF-A0A965LE09-F1
#
_cell.length_a   1.000
_cell.length_b   1.000
_cell.length_c   1.000
_cell.angle_alpha   90.00
_cell.angle_beta   90.00
_cell.angle_gamma   90.00
#
_symmetry.space_group_name_H-M   'P 1'
#
loop_
_entity.id
_entity.type
_entity.pdbx_description
1 polymer ?
#
loop_
_entity_poly.entity_id
_entity_poly.type
_entity_poly.pdbx_seq_one_letter_code
_entity_poly.pdbx_strand_id
1 'polypeptide(L)'
;MLGETWVSHWGHHKFEATRTAVEADNASHPILQGVGAIFGDTDVYEAHPPADAKILLRGLVLTGMKADDQPSSLKKMRSTDKAEQGVNEPAMAVAWVREVPNASGSKNKILCTTMGAATDLSDESLRRLLVNGVFWGLGLAVPAKADVTPLVEWKPSHYSNNLFHPNFKAADFVGVLPEPLT
;
A
#
# COMPACT_ATOMS: atom_id res chain seq x y z
N MET A 1 11.16 3.04 2.84
CA MET A 1 10.45 1.93 2.17
C MET A 1 11.32 0.69 2.26
N LEU A 2 10.79 -0.52 2.39
CA LEU A 2 11.67 -1.68 2.60
C LEU A 2 12.46 -1.99 1.32
N GLY A 3 13.78 -1.75 1.37
CA GLY A 3 14.67 -1.82 0.21
C GLY A 3 14.91 -0.48 -0.50
N GLU A 4 14.41 0.64 0.02
CA GLU A 4 14.61 1.99 -0.53
C GLU A 4 14.56 3.09 0.56
N THR A 5 15.41 4.10 0.46
CA THR A 5 15.29 5.32 1.28
C THR A 5 14.03 6.08 0.88
N TRP A 6 13.24 6.61 1.83
CA TRP A 6 12.08 7.44 1.48
C TRP A 6 12.51 8.60 0.56
N VAL A 7 11.77 8.82 -0.53
CA VAL A 7 12.13 9.79 -1.58
C VAL A 7 11.25 11.03 -1.50
N SER A 8 9.97 10.91 -1.85
CA SER A 8 9.01 12.01 -1.82
C SER A 8 7.57 11.49 -1.94
N HIS A 9 6.58 12.35 -1.64
CA HIS A 9 5.22 12.12 -2.14
C HIS A 9 5.20 12.31 -3.66
N TRP A 10 4.40 11.53 -4.38
CA TRP A 10 4.18 11.62 -5.82
C TRP A 10 2.80 12.25 -6.08
N GLY A 11 2.72 13.22 -7.00
CA GLY A 11 1.55 14.10 -7.12
C GLY A 11 1.56 15.30 -6.15
N HIS A 12 0.37 15.84 -5.90
CA HIS A 12 0.06 16.97 -5.04
C HIS A 12 -0.44 16.50 -3.66
N HIS A 13 0.50 16.50 -2.70
CA HIS A 13 0.28 16.01 -1.34
C HIS A 13 -1.00 16.55 -0.68
N LYS A 14 -1.86 15.65 -0.18
CA LYS A 14 -3.14 15.89 0.53
C LYS A 14 -4.31 16.41 -0.32
N PHE A 15 -4.15 16.50 -1.63
CA PHE A 15 -5.24 16.86 -2.55
C PHE A 15 -5.60 15.72 -3.50
N GLU A 16 -4.78 14.67 -3.55
CA GLU A 16 -4.90 13.55 -4.46
C GLU A 16 -4.84 12.23 -3.68
N ALA A 17 -5.71 11.30 -4.02
CA ALA A 17 -5.74 9.96 -3.45
C ALA A 17 -5.07 8.93 -4.37
N THR A 18 -4.86 7.73 -3.83
CA THR A 18 -4.31 6.58 -4.56
C THR A 18 -5.41 5.61 -4.94
N ARG A 19 -5.46 5.20 -6.21
CA ARG A 19 -6.20 4.00 -6.66
C ARG A 19 -5.26 3.02 -7.32
N THR A 20 -5.30 1.75 -6.92
CA THR A 20 -4.36 0.77 -7.48
C THR A 20 -4.80 0.25 -8.85
N ALA A 21 -3.81 -0.09 -9.67
CA ALA A 21 -3.93 -0.87 -10.88
C ALA A 21 -2.98 -2.07 -10.79
N VAL A 22 -3.43 -3.23 -11.30
CA VAL A 22 -2.62 -4.46 -11.31
C VAL A 22 -1.54 -4.37 -12.38
N GLU A 23 -0.30 -4.73 -12.02
CA GLU A 23 0.78 -4.93 -12.98
C GLU A 23 0.48 -6.20 -13.79
N ALA A 24 0.22 -6.03 -15.09
CA ALA A 24 -0.36 -7.08 -15.94
C ALA A 24 0.48 -8.37 -15.95
N ASP A 25 1.81 -8.22 -16.03
CA ASP A 25 2.76 -9.34 -16.06
C ASP A 25 2.73 -10.19 -14.78
N ASN A 26 2.21 -9.64 -13.68
CA ASN A 26 2.17 -10.29 -12.37
C ASN A 26 0.75 -10.50 -11.82
N ALA A 27 -0.28 -10.32 -12.66
CA ALA A 27 -1.69 -10.42 -12.26
C ALA A 27 -2.08 -11.79 -11.67
N SER A 28 -1.36 -12.86 -12.03
CA SER A 28 -1.59 -14.22 -11.52
C SER A 28 -0.90 -14.51 -10.18
N HIS A 29 -0.20 -13.54 -9.59
CA HIS A 29 0.52 -13.78 -8.34
C HIS A 29 -0.46 -14.14 -7.20
N PRO A 30 -0.18 -15.18 -6.38
CA PRO A 30 -1.12 -15.65 -5.35
C PRO A 30 -1.59 -14.57 -4.37
N ILE A 31 -0.73 -13.59 -4.07
CA ILE A 31 -1.08 -12.47 -3.17
C ILE A 31 -2.27 -11.65 -3.68
N LEU A 32 -2.51 -11.63 -4.99
CA LEU A 32 -3.61 -10.87 -5.61
C LEU A 32 -4.95 -11.62 -5.61
N GLN A 33 -5.02 -12.85 -5.07
CA GLN A 33 -6.29 -13.59 -5.02
C GLN A 33 -7.37 -12.85 -4.23
N GLY A 34 -8.48 -12.55 -4.89
CA GLY A 34 -9.61 -11.81 -4.32
C GLY A 34 -9.31 -10.33 -4.03
N VAL A 35 -8.16 -9.80 -4.43
CA VAL A 35 -7.79 -8.38 -4.26
C VAL A 35 -8.37 -7.60 -5.43
N GLY A 36 -9.28 -6.66 -5.14
CA GLY A 36 -9.81 -5.72 -6.13
C GLY A 36 -8.92 -4.49 -6.30
N ALA A 37 -9.43 -3.47 -7.00
CA ALA A 37 -8.83 -2.15 -6.94
C ALA A 37 -8.87 -1.65 -5.49
N ILE A 38 -7.74 -1.15 -5.00
CA ILE A 38 -7.61 -0.60 -3.65
C ILE A 38 -7.68 0.90 -3.77
N PHE A 39 -8.49 1.52 -2.93
CA PHE A 39 -8.47 2.96 -2.70
C PHE A 39 -7.79 3.30 -1.38
N GLY A 40 -6.89 4.28 -1.40
CA GLY A 40 -6.31 4.88 -0.21
C GLY A 40 -6.45 6.39 -0.29
N ASP A 41 -6.84 7.03 0.80
CA ASP A 41 -6.89 8.50 0.89
C ASP A 41 -5.49 9.11 1.07
N THR A 42 -4.46 8.28 1.13
CA THR A 42 -3.06 8.67 1.09
C THR A 42 -2.53 8.89 -0.31
N ASP A 43 -1.53 9.76 -0.44
CA ASP A 43 -0.83 9.97 -1.71
C ASP A 43 0.03 8.77 -2.09
N VAL A 44 0.32 8.67 -3.38
CA VAL A 44 1.34 7.77 -3.91
C VAL A 44 2.72 8.25 -3.45
N TYR A 45 3.66 7.35 -3.16
CA TYR A 45 5.06 7.70 -2.96
C TYR A 45 5.85 7.58 -4.26
N GLU A 46 6.83 8.47 -4.45
CA GLU A 46 7.88 8.22 -5.44
C GLU A 46 8.69 7.02 -4.94
N ALA A 47 8.60 5.90 -5.66
CA ALA A 47 9.18 4.64 -5.25
C ALA A 47 9.85 3.97 -6.45
N HIS A 48 11.09 3.55 -6.24
CA HIS A 48 11.92 2.84 -7.21
C HIS A 48 12.36 1.51 -6.60
N PRO A 49 11.49 0.47 -6.61
CA PRO A 49 11.83 -0.83 -6.06
C PRO A 49 13.13 -1.39 -6.69
N PRO A 50 13.89 -2.21 -5.95
CA PRO A 50 15.07 -2.89 -6.49
C PRO A 50 14.78 -3.65 -7.79
N ALA A 51 15.78 -3.80 -8.66
CA ALA A 51 15.61 -4.43 -9.97
C ALA A 51 15.12 -5.89 -9.93
N ASP A 52 15.34 -6.59 -8.81
CA ASP A 52 14.85 -7.96 -8.57
C ASP A 52 13.42 -8.00 -7.98
N ALA A 53 12.79 -6.85 -7.77
CA ALA A 53 11.42 -6.77 -7.28
C ALA A 53 10.41 -7.11 -8.37
N LYS A 54 9.41 -7.88 -7.98
CA LYS A 54 8.24 -8.16 -8.80
C LYS A 54 7.11 -7.21 -8.37
N ILE A 55 6.82 -6.22 -9.21
CA ILE A 55 5.77 -5.24 -8.95
C ILE A 55 4.40 -5.93 -9.13
N LEU A 56 3.53 -5.79 -8.14
CA LEU A 56 2.19 -6.37 -8.16
C LEU A 56 1.14 -5.29 -8.44
N LEU A 57 1.28 -4.12 -7.80
CA LEU A 57 0.34 -3.01 -7.92
C LEU A 57 1.07 -1.71 -8.19
N ARG A 58 0.47 -0.91 -9.06
CA ARG A 58 0.82 0.48 -9.38
C ARG A 58 -0.20 1.42 -8.77
N GLY A 59 0.24 2.55 -8.22
CA GLY A 59 -0.62 3.56 -7.64
C GLY A 59 -0.95 4.63 -8.66
N LEU A 60 -2.22 4.68 -9.09
CA LEU A 60 -2.72 5.79 -9.89
C LEU A 60 -2.96 6.98 -8.97
N VAL A 61 -2.31 8.10 -9.27
CA VAL A 61 -2.61 9.39 -8.68
C VAL A 61 -3.95 9.86 -9.25
N LEU A 62 -4.93 10.18 -8.41
CA LEU A 62 -6.24 10.68 -8.81
C LEU A 62 -6.30 12.21 -8.82
N THR A 63 -7.25 12.80 -9.54
CA THR A 63 -7.48 14.26 -9.55
C THR A 63 -8.09 14.82 -8.28
N GLY A 64 -8.45 13.95 -7.32
CA GLY A 64 -9.11 14.30 -6.07
C GLY A 64 -9.05 13.18 -5.05
N MET A 65 -9.91 13.28 -4.03
CA MET A 65 -9.91 12.42 -2.85
C MET A 65 -11.02 11.37 -2.85
N LYS A 66 -11.64 11.08 -4.01
CA LYS A 66 -12.70 10.07 -4.14
C LYS A 66 -12.24 8.90 -4.99
N ALA A 67 -12.75 7.72 -4.68
CA ALA A 67 -12.39 6.49 -5.39
C ALA A 67 -12.76 6.48 -6.88
N ASP A 68 -13.74 7.27 -7.30
CA ASP A 68 -14.21 7.42 -8.68
C ASP A 68 -13.62 8.64 -9.41
N ASP A 69 -12.79 9.43 -8.73
CA ASP A 69 -12.05 10.50 -9.39
C ASP A 69 -11.16 9.94 -10.52
N GLN A 70 -10.92 10.77 -11.53
CA GLN A 70 -10.18 10.37 -12.71
C GLN A 70 -8.68 10.30 -12.40
N PRO A 71 -7.91 9.45 -13.10
CA PRO A 71 -6.46 9.51 -13.00
C PRO A 71 -5.94 10.89 -13.42
N SER A 72 -5.03 11.43 -12.61
CA SER A 72 -4.35 12.69 -12.87
C SER A 72 -3.46 12.59 -14.11
N SER A 73 -3.45 13.65 -14.92
CA SER A 73 -2.54 13.81 -16.08
C SER A 73 -1.39 14.77 -15.78
N LEU A 74 -1.16 15.09 -14.50
CA LEU A 74 -0.08 15.97 -14.09
C LEU A 74 1.28 15.39 -14.47
N LYS A 75 2.26 16.28 -14.60
CA LYS A 75 3.66 15.92 -14.73
C LYS A 75 4.44 16.38 -13.53
N LYS A 76 5.46 15.62 -13.16
CA LYS A 76 6.31 15.89 -12.00
C LYS A 76 7.77 15.58 -12.32
N MET A 77 8.66 16.41 -11.80
CA MET A 77 10.09 16.13 -11.82
C MET A 77 10.43 15.05 -10.80
N ARG A 78 11.07 13.96 -11.24
CA ARG A 78 11.57 12.93 -10.34
C ARG A 78 12.60 13.51 -9.38
N SER A 79 12.58 13.04 -8.14
CA SER A 79 13.52 13.53 -7.13
C SER A 79 14.94 13.07 -7.42
N THR A 80 15.09 11.88 -8.01
CA THR A 80 16.36 11.19 -8.26
C THR A 80 17.21 11.86 -9.35
N ASP A 81 16.63 12.18 -10.50
CA ASP A 81 17.36 12.67 -11.68
C ASP A 81 16.81 13.97 -12.28
N LYS A 82 15.75 14.52 -11.69
CA LYS A 82 15.05 15.73 -12.17
C LYS A 82 14.47 15.61 -13.58
N ALA A 83 14.29 14.39 -14.09
CA ALA A 83 13.56 14.19 -15.34
C ALA A 83 12.06 14.39 -15.12
N GLU A 84 11.39 15.01 -16.09
CA GLU A 84 9.94 15.16 -16.08
C GLU A 84 9.26 13.86 -16.49
N GLN A 85 8.22 13.46 -15.76
CA GLN A 85 7.41 12.28 -16.05
C GLN A 85 5.93 12.57 -15.76
N GLY A 86 5.02 12.01 -16.55
CA GLY A 86 3.60 11.95 -16.16
C GLY A 86 3.43 11.14 -14.88
N VAL A 87 2.60 11.61 -13.95
CA VAL A 87 2.47 10.94 -12.64
C VAL A 87 1.91 9.52 -12.74
N ASN A 88 1.20 9.23 -13.83
CA ASN A 88 0.65 7.92 -14.17
C ASN A 88 1.29 7.30 -15.43
N GLU A 89 2.42 7.84 -15.93
CA GLU A 89 3.06 7.45 -17.19
C GLU A 89 4.58 7.17 -17.04
N PRO A 90 4.99 6.01 -16.48
CA PRO A 90 4.15 5.03 -15.81
C PRO A 90 3.82 5.45 -14.38
N ALA A 91 2.75 4.87 -13.83
CA ALA A 91 2.43 5.01 -12.41
C ALA A 91 3.53 4.42 -11.50
N MET A 92 3.68 4.95 -10.29
CA MET A 92 4.65 4.45 -9.31
C MET A 92 4.21 3.10 -8.73
N ALA A 93 5.17 2.27 -8.33
CA ALA A 93 4.88 1.02 -7.65
C ALA A 93 4.37 1.29 -6.22
N VAL A 94 3.29 0.61 -5.83
CA VAL A 94 2.72 0.73 -4.48
C VAL A 94 2.62 -0.62 -3.75
N ALA A 95 2.78 -1.73 -4.45
CA ALA A 95 3.03 -3.03 -3.83
C ALA A 95 3.92 -3.91 -4.71
N TRP A 96 4.90 -4.58 -4.09
CA TRP A 96 5.82 -5.48 -4.77
C TRP A 96 6.31 -6.60 -3.84
N VAL A 97 6.80 -7.68 -4.43
CA VAL A 97 7.43 -8.77 -3.71
C VAL A 97 8.88 -8.98 -4.09
N ARG A 98 9.65 -9.54 -3.16
CA ARG A 98 11.03 -10.00 -3.37
C ARG A 98 11.23 -11.36 -2.72
N GLU A 99 12.07 -12.19 -3.32
CA GLU A 99 12.57 -13.42 -2.72
C GLU A 99 14.08 -13.33 -2.56
N VAL A 100 14.56 -13.11 -1.33
CA VAL A 100 15.97 -12.81 -1.06
C VAL A 100 16.64 -14.02 -0.42
N PRO A 101 17.74 -14.57 -0.98
CA PRO A 101 18.48 -15.65 -0.36
C PRO A 101 18.96 -15.26 1.06
N ASN A 102 18.91 -16.20 2.00
CA ASN A 102 19.41 -16.02 3.35
C ASN A 102 20.56 -16.99 3.66
N ALA A 103 21.24 -16.78 4.79
CA ALA A 103 22.43 -17.54 5.18
C ALA A 103 22.16 -19.04 5.42
N SER A 104 20.90 -19.46 5.59
CA SER A 104 20.54 -20.87 5.75
C SER A 104 20.34 -21.60 4.41
N GLY A 105 20.54 -20.92 3.28
CA GLY A 105 20.32 -21.48 1.94
C GLY A 105 18.85 -21.47 1.49
N SER A 106 17.96 -20.87 2.27
CA SER A 106 16.55 -20.66 1.91
C SER A 106 16.33 -19.23 1.38
N LYS A 107 15.09 -18.89 1.01
CA LYS A 107 14.73 -17.54 0.57
C LYS A 107 13.75 -16.89 1.54
N ASN A 108 14.03 -15.65 1.90
CA ASN A 108 13.09 -14.77 2.58
C ASN A 108 12.10 -14.23 1.57
N LYS A 109 10.81 -14.48 1.82
CA LYS A 109 9.70 -13.93 1.06
C LYS A 109 9.28 -12.61 1.66
N ILE A 110 9.31 -11.55 0.86
CA ILE A 110 9.07 -10.18 1.31
C ILE A 110 7.94 -9.60 0.48
N LEU A 111 6.89 -9.11 1.16
CA LEU A 111 5.91 -8.20 0.58
C LEU A 111 6.20 -6.79 1.10
N CYS A 112 6.21 -5.80 0.21
CA CYS A 112 6.27 -4.39 0.56
C CYS A 112 5.11 -3.64 -0.08
N THR A 113 4.55 -2.68 0.65
CA THR A 113 3.59 -1.71 0.12
C THR A 113 3.90 -0.32 0.66
N THR A 114 3.68 0.72 -0.14
CA THR A 114 3.75 2.14 0.28
C THR A 114 2.47 2.60 0.96
N MET A 115 1.39 1.82 0.84
CA MET A 115 0.09 2.10 1.45
C MET A 115 0.09 1.60 2.90
N GLY A 116 -0.81 2.12 3.73
CA GLY A 116 -0.96 1.63 5.09
C GLY A 116 -1.12 2.72 6.14
N ALA A 117 -1.64 3.90 5.77
CA ALA A 117 -2.29 4.72 6.78
C ALA A 117 -3.46 3.92 7.38
N ALA A 118 -3.83 4.27 8.62
CA ALA A 118 -4.95 3.63 9.30
C ALA A 118 -6.25 3.76 8.48
N THR A 119 -6.43 4.89 7.79
CA THR A 119 -7.55 5.16 6.88
C THR A 119 -7.56 4.24 5.66
N ASP A 120 -6.41 3.98 5.03
CA ASP A 120 -6.30 3.05 3.89
C ASP A 120 -6.80 1.64 4.26
N LEU A 121 -6.57 1.19 5.52
CA LEU A 121 -7.02 -0.12 6.00
C LEU A 121 -8.55 -0.25 6.11
N SER A 122 -9.31 0.83 5.89
CA SER A 122 -10.76 0.75 5.69
C SER A 122 -11.10 -0.04 4.42
N ASP A 123 -10.24 0.01 3.40
CA ASP A 123 -10.39 -0.77 2.17
C ASP A 123 -10.16 -2.27 2.41
N GLU A 124 -11.17 -3.08 2.07
CA GLU A 124 -11.14 -4.53 2.24
C GLU A 124 -10.06 -5.20 1.38
N SER A 125 -9.81 -4.68 0.17
CA SER A 125 -8.80 -5.23 -0.74
C SER A 125 -7.39 -4.95 -0.22
N LEU A 126 -7.13 -3.82 0.44
CA LEU A 126 -5.84 -3.58 1.10
C LEU A 126 -5.62 -4.57 2.24
N ARG A 127 -6.60 -4.74 3.13
CA ARG A 127 -6.52 -5.74 4.20
C ARG A 127 -6.26 -7.14 3.64
N ARG A 128 -6.93 -7.50 2.54
CA ARG A 128 -6.71 -8.78 1.85
C ARG A 128 -5.32 -8.91 1.26
N LEU A 129 -4.77 -7.87 0.63
CA LEU A 129 -3.39 -7.87 0.14
C LEU A 129 -2.41 -8.22 1.26
N LEU A 130 -2.58 -7.61 2.44
CA LEU A 130 -1.71 -7.84 3.60
C LEU A 130 -1.86 -9.26 4.14
N VAL A 131 -3.09 -9.74 4.35
CA VAL A 131 -3.37 -11.10 4.84
C VAL A 131 -2.85 -12.15 3.86
N ASN A 132 -3.09 -11.99 2.56
CA ASN A 132 -2.56 -12.86 1.53
C ASN A 132 -1.02 -12.86 1.52
N GLY A 133 -0.41 -11.69 1.78
CA GLY A 133 1.03 -11.55 1.99
C GLY A 133 1.58 -12.41 3.11
N VAL A 134 0.85 -12.51 4.24
CA VAL A 134 1.22 -13.39 5.36
C VAL A 134 1.15 -14.86 4.95
N PHE A 135 0.07 -15.31 4.29
CA PHE A 135 -0.03 -16.68 3.78
C PHE A 135 1.15 -17.02 2.85
N TRP A 136 1.39 -16.17 1.85
CA TRP A 136 2.47 -16.37 0.88
C TRP A 136 3.85 -16.37 1.54
N GLY A 137 4.10 -15.45 2.47
CA GLY A 137 5.35 -15.31 3.22
C GLY A 137 5.66 -16.53 4.07
N LEU A 138 4.63 -17.13 4.69
CA LEU A 138 4.73 -18.38 5.45
C LEU A 138 4.76 -19.64 4.56
N GLY A 139 4.66 -19.50 3.24
CA GLY A 139 4.63 -20.64 2.32
C GLY A 139 3.32 -21.44 2.36
N LEU A 140 2.25 -20.85 2.89
CA LEU A 140 0.91 -21.44 2.93
C LEU A 140 0.16 -21.15 1.63
N ALA A 141 -0.84 -21.97 1.33
CA ALA A 141 -1.77 -21.70 0.24
C ALA A 141 -2.57 -20.43 0.53
N VAL A 142 -2.56 -19.48 -0.40
CA VAL A 142 -3.39 -18.27 -0.30
C VAL A 142 -4.84 -18.65 -0.64
N PRO A 143 -5.82 -18.33 0.22
CA PRO A 143 -7.23 -18.60 -0.08
C PRO A 143 -7.73 -17.77 -1.28
N ALA A 144 -8.69 -18.32 -2.03
CA ALA A 144 -9.34 -17.62 -3.14
C ALA A 144 -9.93 -16.26 -2.75
N LYS A 145 -10.42 -16.16 -1.50
CA LYS A 145 -10.86 -14.92 -0.87
C LYS A 145 -10.66 -15.03 0.64
N ALA A 146 -9.51 -14.59 1.13
CA ALA A 146 -9.26 -14.55 2.56
C ALA A 146 -10.28 -13.65 3.27
N ASP A 147 -10.80 -14.13 4.41
CA ASP A 147 -11.61 -13.32 5.31
C ASP A 147 -10.70 -12.32 6.02
N VAL A 148 -11.03 -11.05 5.85
CA VAL A 148 -10.29 -9.91 6.38
C VAL A 148 -11.20 -8.97 7.16
N THR A 149 -12.34 -9.50 7.60
CA THR A 149 -13.26 -8.80 8.49
C THR A 149 -12.52 -8.43 9.76
N PRO A 150 -12.46 -7.14 10.15
CA PRO A 150 -11.78 -6.75 11.36
C PRO A 150 -12.53 -7.34 12.56
N LEU A 151 -11.80 -7.73 13.61
CA LEU A 151 -12.41 -8.33 14.82
C LEU A 151 -13.32 -7.35 15.57
N VAL A 152 -13.15 -6.05 15.32
CA VAL A 152 -13.86 -4.92 15.90
C VAL A 152 -14.13 -3.93 14.78
N GLU A 153 -15.17 -3.12 14.90
CA GLU A 153 -15.45 -2.10 13.89
C GLU A 153 -14.23 -1.19 13.67
N TRP A 154 -13.72 -1.14 12.43
CA TRP A 154 -12.55 -0.34 12.10
C TRP A 154 -12.96 1.09 11.77
N LYS A 155 -12.76 2.00 12.74
CA LYS A 155 -12.97 3.43 12.61
C LYS A 155 -11.65 4.15 12.93
N PRO A 156 -10.78 4.38 11.93
CA PRO A 156 -9.50 5.01 12.16
C PRO A 156 -9.63 6.52 12.32
N SER A 157 -8.79 7.12 13.16
CA SER A 157 -8.53 8.57 13.15
C SER A 157 -7.87 8.98 11.84
N HIS A 158 -8.07 10.23 11.42
CA HIS A 158 -7.31 10.78 10.29
C HIS A 158 -5.80 10.78 10.59
N TYR A 159 -4.95 10.60 9.58
CA TYR A 159 -3.50 10.68 9.77
C TYR A 159 -3.07 12.16 9.88
N SER A 160 -2.41 12.53 10.98
CA SER A 160 -1.91 13.89 11.16
C SER A 160 -0.73 13.91 12.14
N ASN A 161 0.06 14.98 12.07
CA ASN A 161 1.17 15.17 13.02
C ASN A 161 0.61 15.36 14.43
N ASN A 162 1.14 14.59 15.39
CA ASN A 162 0.74 14.61 16.80
C ASN A 162 -0.73 14.23 17.08
N LEU A 163 -1.42 13.59 16.13
CA LEU A 163 -2.77 13.07 16.34
C LEU A 163 -2.69 11.58 16.72
N PHE A 164 -2.49 11.31 18.00
CA PHE A 164 -2.45 9.95 18.57
C PHE A 164 -3.13 9.93 19.95
N HIS A 165 -3.60 8.77 20.39
CA HIS A 165 -4.16 8.62 21.74
C HIS A 165 -3.03 8.64 22.77
N PRO A 166 -2.89 9.70 23.59
CA PRO A 166 -1.82 9.76 24.57
C PRO A 166 -2.03 8.70 25.65
N ASN A 167 -0.93 8.12 26.13
CA ASN A 167 -0.90 7.10 27.19
C ASN A 167 -1.51 5.73 26.83
N PHE A 168 -1.97 5.52 25.60
CA PHE A 168 -2.40 4.20 25.12
C PHE A 168 -1.20 3.35 24.69
N LYS A 169 -1.27 2.06 24.98
CA LYS A 169 -0.34 1.00 24.55
C LYS A 169 -1.07 0.06 23.59
N ALA A 170 -0.33 -0.79 22.89
CA ALA A 170 -0.92 -1.77 21.96
C ALA A 170 -2.02 -2.65 22.60
N ALA A 171 -1.87 -3.00 23.88
CA ALA A 171 -2.86 -3.79 24.60
C ALA A 171 -4.22 -3.07 24.78
N ASP A 172 -4.22 -1.73 24.79
CA ASP A 172 -5.44 -0.92 24.97
C ASP A 172 -6.30 -0.86 23.69
N PHE A 173 -5.80 -1.39 22.57
CA PHE A 173 -6.53 -1.49 21.30
C PHE A 173 -7.09 -2.91 21.03
N VAL A 174 -6.94 -3.84 21.99
CA VAL A 174 -7.40 -5.22 21.83
C VAL A 174 -8.89 -5.30 22.15
N GLY A 175 -9.70 -5.70 21.17
CA GLY A 175 -11.11 -6.04 21.36
C GLY A 175 -12.08 -4.85 21.41
N VAL A 176 -11.61 -3.62 21.61
CA VAL A 176 -12.35 -2.38 21.40
C VAL A 176 -11.38 -1.29 20.95
N LEU A 177 -11.73 -0.53 19.91
CA LEU A 177 -10.97 0.65 19.50
C LEU A 177 -11.53 1.90 20.19
N PRO A 178 -10.69 2.84 20.64
CA PRO A 178 -11.16 4.13 21.13
C PRO A 178 -11.84 4.92 20.00
N GLU A 179 -12.67 5.89 20.36
CA GLU A 179 -13.28 6.79 19.39
C GLU A 179 -12.22 7.53 18.56
N PRO A 180 -12.44 7.72 17.25
CA PRO A 180 -11.50 8.43 16.38
C PRO A 180 -11.19 9.83 16.90
N LEU A 181 -9.93 10.22 16.78
CA LEU A 181 -9.50 11.60 16.98
C LEU A 181 -9.78 12.42 15.71
N THR A 182 -10.24 13.65 15.91
CA THR A 182 -10.53 14.64 14.86
C THR A 182 -9.42 15.67 14.72
#